data_AF-A0A8T3PBY9-F1
#
_entry.id   AF-A0A8T3PBY9-F1
#
_cell.length_a   1.000
_cell.length_b   1.000
_cell.length_c   1.000
_cell.angle_alpha   90.00
_cell.angle_beta   90.00
_cell.angle_gamma   90.00
#
_symmetry.space_group_name_H-M   'P 1'
#
loop_
_entity.id
_entity.type
_entity.pdbx_description
1 polymer ?
#
loop_
_entity_poly.entity_id
_entity_poly.type
_entity_poly.pdbx_seq_one_letter_code
_entity_poly.pdbx_strand_id
1 'polypeptide(L)'
;MEWPPGVQVPGRIEPGWDEVLSPKALAFIADLQRRFNSERISLLQRRVERQAELDAGAQPDFLLGTAAIREADWSVAPAPADLDDRRIEITGPAERKMMINALNSGARVFMADLEDSLSPTWANVVEGQVNLRDAVALRLAFTSPEGREYRLGEQVATLVVRPRGWHLVERHVLVDGVPISASLFDFGLFLFHNGTALVERGSGPYLYLAKLEGHFEARLWNSVFIHAQESLGIPRGTIRATVLIETIMAAFEMDEILYELREHAAGLNAGRWDYIFSVIKKMGQRPEMILPDRSQVTMGVPFMRAYAQLLVRTCHRRAAHAIGGMSAFIPNRREPEVTENALAKV
;
A
#
# COMPACT_ATOMS: atom_id res chain seq x y z
N MET A 1 7.09 16.33 -26.90
CA MET A 1 5.94 16.29 -25.99
C MET A 1 6.00 17.55 -25.15
N GLU A 2 4.91 18.31 -25.08
CA GLU A 2 4.85 19.50 -24.22
C GLU A 2 4.31 19.09 -22.84
N TRP A 3 5.03 19.43 -21.79
CA TRP A 3 4.64 19.11 -20.42
C TRP A 3 3.59 20.10 -19.91
N PRO A 4 2.69 19.67 -19.01
CA PRO A 4 1.79 20.60 -18.34
C PRO A 4 2.55 21.73 -17.65
N PRO A 5 1.94 22.91 -17.44
CA PRO A 5 2.58 24.03 -16.77
C PRO A 5 3.20 23.63 -15.43
N GLY A 6 4.47 24.00 -15.23
CA GLY A 6 5.23 23.69 -14.02
C GLY A 6 5.71 22.25 -13.88
N VAL A 7 5.42 21.35 -14.84
CA VAL A 7 5.86 19.95 -14.79
C VAL A 7 7.13 19.76 -15.60
N GLN A 8 8.08 19.02 -15.04
CA GLN A 8 9.31 18.59 -15.73
C GLN A 8 9.52 17.10 -15.50
N VAL A 9 9.86 16.38 -16.56
CA VAL A 9 10.20 14.94 -16.49
C VAL A 9 11.65 14.77 -16.93
N PRO A 10 12.64 14.96 -16.02
CA PRO A 10 14.04 14.72 -16.33
C PRO A 10 14.37 13.23 -16.56
N GLY A 11 13.49 12.31 -16.16
CA GLY A 11 13.63 10.89 -16.45
C GLY A 11 13.60 10.60 -17.96
N ARG A 12 14.39 9.63 -18.40
CA ARG A 12 14.34 9.13 -19.79
C ARG A 12 12.94 8.59 -20.09
N ILE A 13 12.44 8.80 -21.30
CA ILE A 13 11.17 8.23 -21.76
C ILE A 13 11.50 7.16 -22.80
N GLU A 14 11.10 5.92 -22.51
CA GLU A 14 11.22 4.81 -23.45
C GLU A 14 9.93 4.65 -24.27
N PRO A 15 9.98 3.95 -25.42
CA PRO A 15 8.78 3.67 -26.22
C PRO A 15 7.65 3.03 -25.39
N GLY A 16 6.43 3.58 -25.49
CA GLY A 16 5.25 3.10 -24.77
C GLY A 16 5.05 3.74 -23.39
N TRP A 17 6.04 4.45 -22.86
CA TRP A 17 5.90 5.17 -21.58
C TRP A 17 5.12 6.48 -21.74
N ASP A 18 5.08 7.02 -22.94
CA ASP A 18 4.36 8.25 -23.30
C ASP A 18 2.84 8.14 -23.08
N GLU A 19 2.30 6.93 -23.18
CA GLU A 19 0.89 6.67 -22.87
C GLU A 19 0.60 6.79 -21.38
N VAL A 20 1.48 6.23 -20.51
CA VAL A 20 1.31 6.32 -19.06
C VAL A 20 1.71 7.69 -18.50
N LEU A 21 2.70 8.34 -19.11
CA LEU A 21 3.16 9.70 -18.80
C LEU A 21 2.50 10.75 -19.72
N SER A 22 1.26 10.50 -20.14
CA SER A 22 0.55 11.44 -21.01
C SER A 22 0.40 12.82 -20.35
N PRO A 23 0.31 13.92 -21.14
CA PRO A 23 0.13 15.26 -20.57
C PRO A 23 -1.06 15.38 -19.62
N LYS A 24 -2.16 14.67 -19.89
CA LYS A 24 -3.34 14.66 -18.99
C LYS A 24 -3.07 13.94 -17.67
N ALA A 25 -2.39 12.80 -17.71
CA ALA A 25 -2.00 12.06 -16.50
C ALA A 25 -1.02 12.89 -15.65
N LEU A 26 -0.04 13.52 -16.30
CA LEU A 26 0.92 14.40 -15.64
C LEU A 26 0.26 15.65 -15.04
N ALA A 27 -0.73 16.23 -15.71
CA ALA A 27 -1.49 17.36 -15.17
C ALA A 27 -2.28 16.95 -13.92
N PHE A 28 -2.88 15.76 -13.95
CA PHE A 28 -3.63 15.21 -12.81
C PHE A 28 -2.73 14.96 -11.58
N ILE A 29 -1.59 14.28 -11.74
CA ILE A 29 -0.69 14.06 -10.60
C ILE A 29 -0.03 15.36 -10.10
N ALA A 30 0.18 16.34 -10.98
CA ALA A 30 0.66 17.66 -10.60
C ALA A 30 -0.37 18.43 -9.77
N ASP A 31 -1.65 18.30 -10.09
CA ASP A 31 -2.74 18.85 -9.27
C ASP A 31 -2.79 18.19 -7.88
N LEU A 32 -2.71 16.86 -7.80
CA LEU A 32 -2.58 16.14 -6.52
C LEU A 32 -1.39 16.65 -5.69
N GLN A 33 -0.23 16.79 -6.34
CA GLN A 33 0.98 17.28 -5.70
C GLN A 33 0.79 18.69 -5.15
N ARG A 34 0.27 19.63 -5.94
CA ARG A 34 0.05 21.02 -5.50
C ARG A 34 -0.92 21.11 -4.33
N ARG A 35 -1.94 20.26 -4.32
CA ARG A 35 -2.99 20.28 -3.30
C ARG A 35 -2.56 19.67 -1.97
N PHE A 36 -1.79 18.57 -2.00
CA PHE A 36 -1.60 17.72 -0.82
C PHE A 36 -0.16 17.63 -0.31
N ASN A 37 0.83 18.07 -1.09
CA ASN A 37 2.24 17.92 -0.71
C ASN A 37 2.62 18.74 0.53
N SER A 38 2.02 19.92 0.73
CA SER A 38 2.27 20.75 1.91
C SER A 38 1.82 20.03 3.19
N GLU A 39 0.62 19.46 3.19
CA GLU A 39 0.10 18.65 4.30
C GLU A 39 0.95 17.39 4.52
N ARG A 40 1.34 16.68 3.45
CA ARG A 40 2.27 15.54 3.54
C ARG A 40 3.57 15.91 4.26
N ILE A 41 4.20 17.01 3.85
CA ILE A 41 5.46 17.48 4.46
C ILE A 41 5.23 17.85 5.94
N SER A 42 4.12 18.51 6.27
CA SER A 42 3.76 18.81 7.66
C SER A 42 3.60 17.53 8.51
N LEU A 43 2.97 16.49 7.98
CA LEU A 43 2.84 15.20 8.66
C LEU A 43 4.18 14.49 8.84
N LEU A 44 5.06 14.54 7.84
CA LEU A 44 6.43 14.02 7.99
C LEU A 44 7.22 14.77 9.05
N GLN A 45 7.04 16.09 9.16
CA GLN A 45 7.63 16.90 10.23
C GLN A 45 7.07 16.49 11.60
N ARG A 46 5.77 16.24 11.71
CA ARG A 46 5.17 15.71 12.95
C ARG A 46 5.74 14.36 13.37
N ARG A 47 6.17 13.50 12.43
CA ARG A 47 6.89 12.26 12.79
C ARG A 47 8.21 12.53 13.50
N VAL A 48 8.92 13.60 13.11
CA VAL A 48 10.17 14.04 13.74
C VAL A 48 9.90 14.60 15.12
N GLU A 49 8.89 15.46 15.26
CA GLU A 49 8.46 16.03 16.55
C GLU A 49 8.05 14.91 17.53
N ARG A 50 7.24 13.96 17.05
CA ARG A 50 6.82 12.81 17.86
C ARG A 50 8.01 11.93 18.26
N GLN A 51 9.02 11.77 17.39
CA GLN A 51 10.25 11.07 17.79
C GLN A 51 10.97 11.79 18.92
N ALA A 52 11.10 13.12 18.85
CA ALA A 52 11.74 13.89 19.91
C ALA A 52 11.00 13.77 21.25
N GLU A 53 9.67 13.69 21.24
CA GLU A 53 8.86 13.41 22.44
C GLU A 53 9.16 12.01 23.02
N LEU A 54 9.25 11.00 22.17
CA LEU A 54 9.60 9.63 22.57
C LEU A 54 11.03 9.58 23.12
N ASP A 55 11.98 10.30 22.53
CA ASP A 55 13.36 10.37 23.02
C ASP A 55 13.43 11.09 24.39
N ALA A 56 12.53 12.05 24.64
CA ALA A 56 12.37 12.73 25.92
C ALA A 56 11.61 11.92 26.99
N GLY A 57 11.19 10.68 26.69
CA GLY A 57 10.60 9.75 27.64
C GLY A 57 9.10 9.50 27.49
N ALA A 58 8.41 10.19 26.56
CA ALA A 58 6.99 9.93 26.28
C ALA A 58 6.75 8.48 25.82
N GLN A 59 5.60 7.89 26.11
CA GLN A 59 5.26 6.54 25.66
C GLN A 59 4.20 6.61 24.54
N PRO A 60 4.20 5.66 23.59
CA PRO A 60 3.03 5.41 22.75
C PRO A 60 1.87 4.94 23.63
N ASP A 61 0.70 5.55 23.46
CA ASP A 61 -0.54 5.16 24.14
C ASP A 61 -1.74 5.61 23.30
N PHE A 62 -2.93 5.12 23.63
CA PHE A 62 -4.17 5.54 23.00
C PHE A 62 -4.47 7.01 23.25
N LEU A 63 -4.92 7.71 22.21
CA LEU A 63 -5.21 9.14 22.29
C LEU A 63 -6.48 9.39 23.13
N LEU A 64 -6.37 10.22 24.17
CA LEU A 64 -7.52 10.61 24.99
C LEU A 64 -8.56 11.43 24.19
N GLY A 65 -8.07 12.31 23.30
CA GLY A 65 -8.93 13.21 22.51
C GLY A 65 -9.87 12.51 21.52
N THR A 66 -9.62 11.23 21.20
CA THR A 66 -10.41 10.44 20.26
C THR A 66 -11.16 9.28 20.92
N ALA A 67 -11.26 9.25 22.26
CA ALA A 67 -11.98 8.21 23.00
C ALA A 67 -13.42 8.01 22.50
N ALA A 68 -14.13 9.11 22.19
CA ALA A 68 -15.48 9.07 21.65
C ALA A 68 -15.60 8.29 20.33
N ILE A 69 -14.56 8.31 19.47
CA ILE A 69 -14.54 7.52 18.23
C ILE A 69 -14.46 6.02 18.57
N ARG A 70 -13.61 5.66 19.54
CA ARG A 70 -13.41 4.26 19.93
C ARG A 70 -14.62 3.67 20.64
N GLU A 71 -15.32 4.48 21.41
CA GLU A 71 -16.48 4.07 22.19
C GLU A 71 -17.77 4.01 21.37
N ALA A 72 -17.90 4.86 20.35
CA ALA A 72 -19.09 4.92 19.51
C ALA A 72 -19.32 3.67 18.66
N ASP A 73 -20.58 3.42 18.31
CA ASP A 73 -20.99 2.36 17.39
C ASP A 73 -21.03 2.88 15.96
N TRP A 74 -20.05 2.45 15.17
CA TRP A 74 -19.93 2.75 13.74
C TRP A 74 -19.15 1.63 13.05
N SER A 75 -19.28 1.55 11.73
CA SER A 75 -18.60 0.57 10.88
C SER A 75 -18.07 1.25 9.62
N VAL A 76 -17.08 0.62 8.97
CA VAL A 76 -16.63 1.02 7.64
C VAL A 76 -17.68 0.66 6.59
N ALA A 77 -17.57 1.23 5.40
CA ALA A 77 -18.37 0.84 4.26
C ALA A 77 -18.14 -0.65 3.90
N PRO A 78 -19.18 -1.38 3.45
CA PRO A 78 -19.04 -2.79 3.10
C PRO A 78 -17.94 -3.04 2.08
N ALA A 79 -17.25 -4.17 2.22
CA ALA A 79 -16.29 -4.62 1.22
C ALA A 79 -17.00 -4.82 -0.13
N PRO A 80 -16.39 -4.42 -1.27
CA PRO A 80 -16.91 -4.77 -2.58
C PRO A 80 -16.83 -6.29 -2.80
N ALA A 81 -17.64 -6.80 -3.73
CA ALA A 81 -17.83 -8.24 -3.92
C ALA A 81 -16.52 -9.01 -4.20
N ASP A 82 -15.61 -8.41 -4.96
CA ASP A 82 -14.30 -8.99 -5.31
C ASP A 82 -13.22 -8.82 -4.24
N LEU A 83 -13.56 -8.19 -3.10
CA LEU A 83 -12.77 -8.15 -1.86
C LEU A 83 -13.48 -8.80 -0.67
N ASP A 84 -14.62 -9.48 -0.85
CA ASP A 84 -15.34 -10.14 0.24
C ASP A 84 -14.59 -11.40 0.73
N ASP A 85 -14.07 -12.20 -0.21
CA ASP A 85 -13.20 -13.36 0.06
C ASP A 85 -11.74 -13.04 -0.21
N ARG A 86 -10.99 -12.74 0.85
CA ARG A 86 -9.54 -12.43 0.83
C ARG A 86 -8.71 -13.47 1.59
N ARG A 87 -9.15 -14.73 1.60
CA ARG A 87 -8.53 -15.79 2.43
C ARG A 87 -7.02 -15.98 2.21
N ILE A 88 -6.55 -15.75 0.97
CA ILE A 88 -5.14 -15.81 0.59
C ILE A 88 -4.88 -14.67 -0.39
N GLU A 89 -3.89 -13.85 -0.06
CA GLU A 89 -3.34 -12.81 -0.93
C GLU A 89 -1.89 -13.16 -1.27
N ILE A 90 -1.52 -13.03 -2.53
CA ILE A 90 -0.13 -13.11 -2.96
C ILE A 90 0.42 -11.70 -3.17
N THR A 91 1.69 -11.47 -2.86
CA THR A 91 2.35 -10.18 -3.03
C THR A 91 3.54 -10.33 -3.96
N GLY A 92 3.83 -9.32 -4.77
CA GLY A 92 5.02 -9.33 -5.62
C GLY A 92 5.22 -8.02 -6.38
N PRO A 93 6.42 -7.80 -6.93
CA PRO A 93 6.75 -6.56 -7.62
C PRO A 93 5.84 -6.36 -8.85
N ALA A 94 5.64 -5.10 -9.24
CA ALA A 94 4.96 -4.74 -10.49
C ALA A 94 5.79 -5.05 -11.77
N GLU A 95 6.53 -6.16 -11.77
CA GLU A 95 7.32 -6.65 -12.90
C GLU A 95 6.46 -7.58 -13.78
N ARG A 96 6.56 -7.42 -15.10
CA ARG A 96 5.61 -7.97 -16.06
C ARG A 96 5.38 -9.48 -15.93
N LYS A 97 6.45 -10.27 -15.88
CA LYS A 97 6.36 -11.74 -15.77
C LYS A 97 5.85 -12.16 -14.38
N MET A 98 6.31 -11.49 -13.33
CA MET A 98 5.89 -11.77 -11.95
C MET A 98 4.40 -11.52 -11.75
N MET A 99 3.88 -10.41 -12.27
CA MET A 99 2.46 -10.08 -12.21
C MET A 99 1.60 -11.14 -12.90
N ILE A 100 1.98 -11.65 -14.07
CA ILE A 100 1.23 -12.72 -14.77
C ILE A 100 1.16 -13.98 -13.89
N ASN A 101 2.29 -14.38 -13.29
CA ASN A 101 2.33 -15.56 -12.43
C ASN A 101 1.50 -15.36 -11.14
N ALA A 102 1.55 -14.17 -10.54
CA ALA A 102 0.82 -13.86 -9.33
C ALA A 102 -0.70 -13.81 -9.56
N LEU A 103 -1.13 -13.17 -10.65
CA LEU A 103 -2.54 -13.14 -11.07
C LEU A 103 -3.10 -14.53 -11.37
N ASN A 104 -2.27 -15.42 -11.92
CA ASN A 104 -2.64 -16.81 -12.22
C ASN A 104 -2.40 -17.81 -11.06
N SER A 105 -2.02 -17.34 -9.87
CA SER A 105 -1.54 -18.22 -8.78
C SER A 105 -2.64 -19.03 -8.09
N GLY A 106 -3.92 -18.65 -8.28
CA GLY A 106 -5.06 -19.20 -7.53
C GLY A 106 -5.33 -18.47 -6.19
N ALA A 107 -4.50 -17.50 -5.80
CA ALA A 107 -4.83 -16.57 -4.73
C ALA A 107 -6.12 -15.78 -5.05
N ARG A 108 -6.81 -15.29 -4.01
CA ARG A 108 -7.99 -14.42 -4.22
C ARG A 108 -7.58 -13.02 -4.63
N VAL A 109 -6.49 -12.53 -4.06
CA VAL A 109 -5.97 -11.19 -4.29
C VAL A 109 -4.50 -11.25 -4.67
N PHE A 110 -4.08 -10.40 -5.60
CA PHE A 110 -2.68 -10.10 -5.87
C PHE A 110 -2.39 -8.64 -5.54
N MET A 111 -1.50 -8.41 -4.57
CA MET A 111 -0.93 -7.11 -4.28
C MET A 111 0.28 -6.85 -5.18
N ALA A 112 0.06 -6.07 -6.23
CA ALA A 112 1.12 -5.54 -7.08
C ALA A 112 1.84 -4.42 -6.35
N ASP A 113 3.13 -4.61 -6.14
CA ASP A 113 3.90 -3.79 -5.23
C ASP A 113 4.83 -2.83 -5.98
N LEU A 114 4.70 -1.55 -5.65
CA LEU A 114 5.61 -0.48 -6.06
C LEU A 114 6.53 -0.03 -4.91
N GLU A 115 6.42 -0.69 -3.75
CA GLU A 115 7.09 -0.34 -2.50
C GLU A 115 8.23 -1.33 -2.19
N ASP A 116 8.26 -1.98 -1.02
CA ASP A 116 9.44 -2.68 -0.51
C ASP A 116 9.98 -3.82 -1.39
N SER A 117 9.14 -4.48 -2.19
CA SER A 117 9.61 -5.57 -3.07
C SER A 117 10.08 -5.08 -4.45
N LEU A 118 9.97 -3.78 -4.73
CA LEU A 118 10.40 -3.16 -5.98
C LEU A 118 11.50 -2.13 -5.73
N SER A 119 12.69 -2.35 -6.29
CA SER A 119 13.69 -1.27 -6.35
C SER A 119 13.12 -0.12 -7.20
N PRO A 120 12.96 1.11 -6.67
CA PRO A 120 12.22 2.18 -7.33
C PRO A 120 13.11 2.93 -8.33
N THR A 121 13.72 2.20 -9.26
CA THR A 121 14.33 2.81 -10.43
C THR A 121 13.25 3.45 -11.30
N TRP A 122 13.58 4.50 -12.04
CA TRP A 122 12.62 5.15 -12.93
C TRP A 122 11.96 4.15 -13.89
N ALA A 123 12.76 3.25 -14.47
CA ALA A 123 12.27 2.20 -15.36
C ALA A 123 11.29 1.26 -14.67
N ASN A 124 11.65 0.72 -13.50
CA ASN A 124 10.80 -0.22 -12.79
C ASN A 124 9.44 0.39 -12.42
N VAL A 125 9.43 1.66 -12.01
CA VAL A 125 8.19 2.35 -11.62
C VAL A 125 7.32 2.63 -12.83
N VAL A 126 7.86 3.19 -13.91
CA VAL A 126 7.08 3.54 -15.10
C VAL A 126 6.62 2.28 -15.84
N GLU A 127 7.48 1.28 -16.00
CA GLU A 127 7.09 -0.03 -16.54
C GLU A 127 6.06 -0.72 -15.64
N GLY A 128 6.16 -0.57 -14.32
CA GLY A 128 5.14 -1.02 -13.38
C GLY A 128 3.77 -0.45 -13.68
N GLN A 129 3.67 0.86 -13.96
CA GLN A 129 2.41 1.50 -14.36
C GLN A 129 1.89 0.99 -15.71
N VAL A 130 2.78 0.74 -16.69
CA VAL A 130 2.42 0.09 -17.96
C VAL A 130 1.86 -1.31 -17.73
N ASN A 131 2.52 -2.10 -16.87
CA ASN A 131 2.10 -3.46 -16.54
C ASN A 131 0.75 -3.48 -15.81
N LEU A 132 0.53 -2.55 -14.86
CA LEU A 132 -0.76 -2.39 -14.17
C LEU A 132 -1.89 -2.08 -15.16
N ARG A 133 -1.65 -1.14 -16.08
CA ARG A 133 -2.62 -0.80 -17.12
C ARG A 133 -2.96 -1.98 -18.02
N ASP A 134 -1.94 -2.69 -18.48
CA ASP A 134 -2.12 -3.87 -19.34
C ASP A 134 -2.83 -5.00 -18.58
N ALA A 135 -2.57 -5.16 -17.27
CA ALA A 135 -3.24 -6.14 -16.41
C ALA A 135 -4.74 -5.85 -16.30
N VAL A 136 -5.11 -4.61 -15.98
CA VAL A 136 -6.52 -4.17 -15.88
C VAL A 136 -7.24 -4.34 -17.21
N ALA A 137 -6.56 -4.04 -18.32
CA ALA A 137 -7.09 -4.23 -19.65
C ALA A 137 -7.14 -5.70 -20.11
N LEU A 138 -6.69 -6.66 -19.29
CA LEU A 138 -6.53 -8.09 -19.60
C LEU A 138 -5.67 -8.36 -20.85
N ARG A 139 -4.65 -7.53 -21.06
CA ARG A 139 -3.70 -7.60 -22.19
C ARG A 139 -2.27 -7.89 -21.75
N LEU A 140 -2.04 -8.14 -20.45
CA LEU A 140 -0.72 -8.46 -19.92
C LEU A 140 -0.20 -9.79 -20.49
N ALA A 141 0.90 -9.71 -21.24
CA ALA A 141 1.57 -10.85 -21.84
C ALA A 141 3.08 -10.63 -21.87
N PHE A 142 3.85 -11.72 -21.82
CA PHE A 142 5.31 -11.70 -21.84
C PHE A 142 5.84 -12.95 -22.54
N THR A 143 6.88 -12.79 -23.36
CA THR A 143 7.63 -13.91 -23.95
C THR A 143 9.05 -13.88 -23.41
N SER A 144 9.49 -14.97 -22.79
CA SER A 144 10.85 -15.06 -22.25
C SER A 144 11.90 -15.15 -23.35
N PRO A 145 13.19 -14.88 -23.06
CA PRO A 145 14.28 -15.03 -24.03
C PRO A 145 14.36 -16.45 -24.62
N GLU A 146 13.92 -17.47 -23.88
CA GLU A 146 13.85 -18.86 -24.33
C GLU A 146 12.61 -19.17 -25.18
N GLY A 147 11.79 -18.17 -25.50
CA GLY A 147 10.59 -18.32 -26.34
C GLY A 147 9.33 -18.79 -25.60
N ARG A 148 9.35 -18.88 -24.26
CA ARG A 148 8.16 -19.29 -23.50
C ARG A 148 7.20 -18.11 -23.33
N GLU A 149 5.95 -18.30 -23.75
CA GLU A 149 4.88 -17.32 -23.58
C GLU A 149 4.19 -17.43 -22.21
N TYR A 150 3.84 -16.27 -21.66
CA TYR A 150 3.08 -16.09 -20.42
C TYR A 150 1.94 -15.11 -20.72
N ARG A 151 0.72 -15.48 -20.34
CA ARG A 151 -0.50 -14.68 -20.52
C ARG A 151 -1.41 -14.86 -19.30
N LEU A 152 -2.33 -13.94 -19.10
CA LEU A 152 -3.38 -14.07 -18.10
C LEU A 152 -4.31 -15.26 -18.43
N GLY A 153 -4.71 -16.00 -17.41
CA GLY A 153 -5.75 -17.03 -17.53
C GLY A 153 -7.15 -16.41 -17.63
N GLU A 154 -8.16 -17.28 -17.77
CA GLU A 154 -9.57 -16.84 -17.83
C GLU A 154 -10.06 -16.25 -16.50
N GLN A 155 -9.57 -16.80 -15.39
CA GLN A 155 -9.84 -16.33 -14.03
C GLN A 155 -8.52 -15.93 -13.38
N VAL A 156 -8.44 -14.69 -12.92
CA VAL A 156 -7.26 -14.11 -12.26
C VAL A 156 -7.63 -13.57 -10.88
N ALA A 157 -6.64 -13.47 -10.01
CA ALA A 157 -6.80 -12.84 -8.70
C ALA A 157 -7.22 -11.36 -8.84
N THR A 158 -7.99 -10.85 -7.88
CA THR A 158 -8.32 -9.42 -7.77
C THR A 158 -7.03 -8.62 -7.59
N LEU A 159 -6.82 -7.61 -8.43
CA LEU A 159 -5.63 -6.75 -8.36
C LEU A 159 -5.81 -5.68 -7.28
N VAL A 160 -4.83 -5.56 -6.38
CA VAL A 160 -4.68 -4.42 -5.46
C VAL A 160 -3.27 -3.85 -5.64
N VAL A 161 -3.09 -2.54 -5.47
CA VAL A 161 -1.80 -1.87 -5.71
C VAL A 161 -1.25 -1.29 -4.41
N ARG A 162 0.02 -1.55 -4.11
CA ARG A 162 0.72 -0.93 -2.98
C ARG A 162 1.64 0.20 -3.47
N PRO A 163 1.22 1.48 -3.40
CA PRO A 163 2.08 2.61 -3.70
C PRO A 163 3.18 2.78 -2.65
N ARG A 164 4.24 3.50 -3.02
CA ARG A 164 5.32 3.90 -2.11
C ARG A 164 4.80 4.72 -0.93
N GLY A 165 5.38 4.53 0.26
CA GLY A 165 5.00 5.25 1.48
C GLY A 165 5.33 6.75 1.46
N TRP A 166 4.69 7.52 2.36
CA TRP A 166 4.73 9.00 2.35
C TRP A 166 6.11 9.65 2.42
N HIS A 167 7.11 8.93 2.93
CA HIS A 167 8.47 9.41 3.10
C HIS A 167 9.31 9.37 1.79
N LEU A 168 8.80 8.72 0.74
CA LEU A 168 9.50 8.58 -0.54
C LEU A 168 9.09 9.67 -1.53
N VAL A 169 10.06 10.08 -2.36
CA VAL A 169 9.89 11.04 -3.45
C VAL A 169 10.20 10.40 -4.80
N GLU A 170 9.51 10.82 -5.85
CA GLU A 170 9.84 10.48 -7.22
C GLU A 170 10.65 11.63 -7.85
N ARG A 171 11.97 11.46 -7.89
CA ARG A 171 12.90 12.52 -8.33
C ARG A 171 12.90 12.75 -9.83
N HIS A 172 12.34 11.84 -10.62
CA HIS A 172 12.33 11.95 -12.08
C HIS A 172 11.12 12.73 -12.61
N VAL A 173 10.26 13.24 -11.73
CA VAL A 173 9.19 14.18 -12.04
C VAL A 173 9.20 15.33 -11.04
N LEU A 174 9.34 16.55 -11.56
CA LEU A 174 9.29 17.78 -10.77
C LEU A 174 7.96 18.49 -11.05
N VAL A 175 7.35 19.00 -9.98
CA VAL A 175 6.19 19.90 -10.05
C VAL A 175 6.61 21.20 -9.37
N ASP A 176 6.61 22.29 -10.12
CA ASP A 176 7.04 23.62 -9.69
C ASP A 176 8.46 23.59 -9.11
N GLY A 177 9.34 22.78 -9.71
CA GLY A 177 10.75 22.61 -9.32
C GLY A 177 11.01 21.64 -8.17
N VAL A 178 9.99 21.03 -7.59
CA VAL A 178 10.11 20.10 -6.44
C VAL A 178 9.79 18.66 -6.85
N PRO A 179 10.58 17.66 -6.45
CA PRO A 179 10.24 16.25 -6.63
C PRO A 179 8.84 15.92 -6.10
N ILE A 180 8.04 15.23 -6.91
CA ILE A 180 6.69 14.81 -6.54
C ILE A 180 6.74 13.74 -5.43
N SER A 181 5.68 13.66 -4.62
CA SER A 181 5.45 12.50 -3.75
C SER A 181 5.49 11.21 -4.55
N ALA A 182 6.27 10.22 -4.12
CA ALA A 182 6.22 8.90 -4.72
C ALA A 182 4.82 8.26 -4.57
N SER A 183 4.21 8.43 -3.39
CA SER A 183 2.84 7.97 -3.11
C SER A 183 1.79 8.54 -4.07
N LEU A 184 1.80 9.87 -4.29
CA LEU A 184 0.86 10.53 -5.20
C LEU A 184 1.14 10.20 -6.66
N PHE A 185 2.41 10.02 -7.02
CA PHE A 185 2.79 9.57 -8.36
C PHE A 185 2.25 8.16 -8.65
N ASP A 186 2.51 7.21 -7.75
CA ASP A 186 2.11 5.81 -7.92
C ASP A 186 0.60 5.64 -7.94
N PHE A 187 -0.08 6.21 -6.93
CA PHE A 187 -1.54 6.20 -6.82
C PHE A 187 -2.19 6.95 -7.99
N GLY A 188 -1.71 8.15 -8.29
CA GLY A 188 -2.34 9.02 -9.26
C GLY A 188 -2.28 8.46 -10.68
N LEU A 189 -1.13 7.90 -11.08
CA LEU A 189 -1.02 7.22 -12.37
C LEU A 189 -1.89 5.95 -12.43
N PHE A 190 -1.86 5.13 -11.38
CA PHE A 190 -2.70 3.93 -11.35
C PHE A 190 -4.18 4.27 -11.48
N LEU A 191 -4.69 5.22 -10.69
CA LEU A 191 -6.09 5.60 -10.73
C LEU A 191 -6.46 6.27 -12.06
N PHE A 192 -5.63 7.17 -12.59
CA PHE A 192 -5.91 7.89 -13.83
C PHE A 192 -6.11 6.93 -15.01
N HIS A 193 -5.26 5.90 -15.11
CA HIS A 193 -5.31 4.97 -16.24
C HIS A 193 -6.32 3.85 -16.07
N ASN A 194 -6.68 3.50 -14.83
CA ASN A 194 -7.42 2.27 -14.55
C ASN A 194 -8.76 2.49 -13.85
N GLY A 195 -8.98 3.62 -13.19
CA GLY A 195 -10.11 3.85 -12.30
C GLY A 195 -11.46 3.62 -12.99
N THR A 196 -11.71 4.28 -14.11
CA THR A 196 -12.95 4.12 -14.88
C THR A 196 -13.11 2.69 -15.42
N ALA A 197 -12.05 2.13 -16.00
CA ALA A 197 -12.10 0.79 -16.59
C ALA A 197 -12.37 -0.31 -15.55
N LEU A 198 -11.85 -0.16 -14.32
CA LEU A 198 -12.12 -1.06 -13.21
C LEU A 198 -13.59 -1.01 -12.80
N VAL A 199 -14.15 0.20 -12.67
CA VAL A 199 -15.56 0.42 -12.30
C VAL A 199 -16.51 -0.13 -13.34
N GLU A 200 -16.27 0.16 -14.63
CA GLU A 200 -17.10 -0.32 -15.75
C GLU A 200 -17.16 -1.86 -15.82
N ARG A 201 -16.14 -2.53 -15.27
CA ARG A 201 -16.04 -4.00 -15.21
C ARG A 201 -16.56 -4.61 -13.92
N GLY A 202 -17.13 -3.81 -13.01
CA GLY A 202 -17.67 -4.27 -11.74
C GLY A 202 -16.62 -4.54 -10.66
N SER A 203 -15.39 -4.04 -10.83
CA SER A 203 -14.32 -4.02 -9.83
C SER A 203 -14.09 -2.58 -9.35
N GLY A 204 -12.93 -2.30 -8.76
CA GLY A 204 -12.58 -0.95 -8.32
C GLY A 204 -11.07 -0.72 -8.14
N PRO A 205 -10.65 0.56 -8.06
CA PRO A 205 -9.27 0.93 -7.74
C PRO A 205 -8.97 0.60 -6.27
N TYR A 206 -8.24 -0.51 -6.06
CA TYR A 206 -7.95 -1.04 -4.74
C TYR A 206 -6.48 -0.88 -4.36
N LEU A 207 -6.23 -0.56 -3.10
CA LEU A 207 -4.93 -0.13 -2.60
C LEU A 207 -4.51 -0.84 -1.32
N TYR A 208 -3.21 -0.91 -1.13
CA TYR A 208 -2.55 -1.20 0.15
C TYR A 208 -1.71 0.00 0.59
N LEU A 209 -1.99 0.55 1.77
CA LEU A 209 -1.33 1.77 2.26
C LEU A 209 -0.25 1.41 3.29
N ALA A 210 1.01 1.65 2.92
CA ALA A 210 2.17 1.25 3.69
C ALA A 210 2.64 2.31 4.70
N LYS A 211 3.21 1.84 5.81
CA LYS A 211 4.05 2.61 6.74
C LYS A 211 3.42 3.92 7.25
N LEU A 212 2.11 3.92 7.46
CA LEU A 212 1.43 5.02 8.16
C LEU A 212 1.86 5.04 9.64
N GLU A 213 2.03 6.21 10.22
CA GLU A 213 2.36 6.37 11.65
C GLU A 213 1.19 6.91 12.50
N GLY A 214 0.05 7.26 11.88
CA GLY A 214 -1.15 7.70 12.62
C GLY A 214 -2.35 8.06 11.74
N HIS A 215 -3.48 8.37 12.37
CA HIS A 215 -4.77 8.63 11.70
C HIS A 215 -4.78 9.89 10.85
N PHE A 216 -3.99 10.93 11.17
CA PHE A 216 -3.90 12.11 10.30
C PHE A 216 -3.31 11.78 8.92
N GLU A 217 -2.47 10.76 8.80
CA GLU A 217 -1.95 10.31 7.51
C GLU A 217 -2.99 9.48 6.74
N ALA A 218 -3.86 8.77 7.46
CA ALA A 218 -5.04 8.12 6.88
C ALA A 218 -6.05 9.18 6.39
N ARG A 219 -6.22 10.28 7.12
CA ARG A 219 -7.02 11.44 6.70
C ARG A 219 -6.46 12.09 5.43
N LEU A 220 -5.14 12.25 5.33
CA LEU A 220 -4.51 12.75 4.11
C LEU A 220 -4.85 11.84 2.91
N TRP A 221 -4.73 10.52 3.05
CA TRP A 221 -5.17 9.58 2.02
C TRP A 221 -6.64 9.73 1.67
N ASN A 222 -7.52 9.87 2.66
CA ASN A 222 -8.95 10.08 2.43
C ASN A 222 -9.22 11.36 1.62
N SER A 223 -8.54 12.47 1.94
CA SER A 223 -8.63 13.72 1.20
C SER A 223 -8.14 13.59 -0.24
N VAL A 224 -7.06 12.83 -0.45
CA VAL A 224 -6.52 12.50 -1.79
C VAL A 224 -7.53 11.68 -2.58
N PHE A 225 -8.15 10.66 -1.99
CA PHE A 225 -9.15 9.81 -2.65
C PHE A 225 -10.38 10.60 -3.08
N ILE A 226 -10.96 11.39 -2.17
CA ILE A 226 -12.15 12.20 -2.46
C ILE A 226 -11.89 13.13 -3.65
N HIS A 227 -10.78 13.89 -3.59
CA HIS A 227 -10.43 14.82 -4.66
C HIS A 227 -10.15 14.12 -5.99
N ALA A 228 -9.45 12.98 -5.95
CA ALA A 228 -9.16 12.20 -7.15
C ALA A 228 -10.43 11.62 -7.79
N GLN A 229 -11.37 11.15 -6.98
CA GLN A 229 -12.68 10.65 -7.42
C GLN A 229 -13.50 11.77 -8.06
N GLU A 230 -13.58 12.93 -7.42
CA GLU A 230 -14.26 14.11 -7.96
C GLU A 230 -13.63 14.56 -9.29
N SER A 231 -12.30 14.63 -9.35
CA SER A 231 -11.56 15.10 -10.53
C SER A 231 -11.70 14.18 -11.74
N LEU A 232 -11.87 12.87 -11.52
CA LEU A 232 -11.99 11.87 -12.58
C LEU A 232 -13.43 11.42 -12.84
N GLY A 233 -14.40 11.97 -12.11
CA GLY A 233 -15.81 11.58 -12.21
C GLY A 233 -16.11 10.16 -11.70
N ILE A 234 -15.28 9.64 -10.80
CA ILE A 234 -15.46 8.32 -10.17
C ILE A 234 -16.33 8.52 -8.91
N PRO A 235 -17.36 7.69 -8.66
CA PRO A 235 -18.19 7.84 -7.46
C PRO A 235 -17.38 7.76 -6.15
N ARG A 236 -17.79 8.50 -5.12
CA ARG A 236 -17.19 8.44 -3.77
C ARG A 236 -17.37 7.05 -3.15
N GLY A 237 -16.38 6.59 -2.38
CA GLY A 237 -16.38 5.23 -1.81
C GLY A 237 -15.98 4.11 -2.80
N THR A 238 -15.72 4.43 -4.06
CA THR A 238 -15.25 3.46 -5.07
C THR A 238 -13.80 3.03 -4.86
N ILE A 239 -12.91 3.94 -4.45
CA ILE A 239 -11.56 3.56 -4.03
C ILE A 239 -11.65 2.75 -2.73
N ARG A 240 -10.92 1.63 -2.66
CA ARG A 240 -10.80 0.82 -1.44
C ARG A 240 -9.35 0.67 -1.02
N ALA A 241 -9.08 0.72 0.28
CA ALA A 241 -7.73 0.71 0.83
C ALA A 241 -7.63 -0.21 2.05
N THR A 242 -6.68 -1.15 2.01
CA THR A 242 -6.23 -1.89 3.20
C THR A 242 -5.01 -1.21 3.77
N VAL A 243 -4.97 -0.95 5.08
CA VAL A 243 -3.81 -0.27 5.70
C VAL A 243 -2.91 -1.30 6.39
N LEU A 244 -1.61 -1.29 6.10
CA LEU A 244 -0.65 -2.09 6.86
C LEU A 244 -0.40 -1.41 8.20
N ILE A 245 -0.77 -2.04 9.31
CA ILE A 245 -0.41 -1.56 10.65
C ILE A 245 0.97 -2.07 10.98
N GLU A 246 1.96 -1.57 10.26
CA GLU A 246 3.34 -2.02 10.33
C GLU A 246 4.27 -1.01 11.00
N THR A 247 3.70 -0.06 11.73
CA THR A 247 4.44 0.84 12.61
C THR A 247 3.88 0.77 14.03
N ILE A 248 4.75 0.91 15.04
CA ILE A 248 4.31 0.86 16.44
C ILE A 248 3.32 1.98 16.76
N MET A 249 3.47 3.16 16.14
CA MET A 249 2.57 4.29 16.36
C MET A 249 1.16 4.01 15.82
N ALA A 250 1.05 3.45 14.61
CA ALA A 250 -0.24 3.10 14.03
C ALA A 250 -1.01 2.03 14.82
N ALA A 251 -0.32 1.18 15.61
CA ALA A 251 -1.00 0.20 16.45
C ALA A 251 -1.85 0.82 17.57
N PHE A 252 -1.55 2.04 18.00
CA PHE A 252 -2.34 2.78 18.99
C PHE A 252 -3.45 3.64 18.38
N GLU A 253 -3.53 3.70 17.05
CA GLU A 253 -4.48 4.54 16.31
C GLU A 253 -5.27 3.75 15.25
N MET A 254 -5.36 2.43 15.39
CA MET A 254 -6.03 1.55 14.41
C MET A 254 -7.50 1.94 14.17
N ASP A 255 -8.21 2.33 15.23
CA ASP A 255 -9.63 2.65 15.16
C ASP A 255 -9.86 4.01 14.50
N GLU A 256 -9.02 4.99 14.84
CA GLU A 256 -8.99 6.30 14.22
C GLU A 256 -8.56 6.22 12.74
N ILE A 257 -7.60 5.37 12.39
CA ILE A 257 -7.22 5.11 10.98
C ILE A 257 -8.42 4.58 10.19
N LEU A 258 -9.15 3.59 10.74
CA LEU A 258 -10.37 3.09 10.11
C LEU A 258 -11.46 4.16 10.02
N TYR A 259 -11.58 5.03 11.04
CA TYR A 259 -12.58 6.09 11.07
C TYR A 259 -12.33 7.16 9.99
N GLU A 260 -11.07 7.60 9.85
CA GLU A 260 -10.67 8.59 8.84
C GLU A 260 -10.84 8.05 7.42
N LEU A 261 -10.69 6.74 7.24
CA LEU A 261 -10.88 6.05 5.96
C LEU A 261 -12.24 5.35 5.84
N ARG A 262 -13.22 5.58 6.72
CA ARG A 262 -14.39 4.68 6.85
C ARG A 262 -15.19 4.43 5.57
N GLU A 263 -15.18 5.36 4.62
CA GLU A 263 -15.86 5.19 3.33
C GLU A 263 -15.00 4.48 2.27
N HIS A 264 -13.69 4.38 2.49
CA HIS A 264 -12.69 3.82 1.58
C HIS A 264 -11.92 2.64 2.20
N ALA A 265 -12.12 2.31 3.47
CA ALA A 265 -11.41 1.23 4.14
C ALA A 265 -11.89 -0.14 3.65
N ALA A 266 -10.95 -1.07 3.48
CA ALA A 266 -11.20 -2.49 3.20
C ALA A 266 -10.57 -3.43 4.23
N GLY A 267 -9.90 -2.89 5.25
CA GLY A 267 -9.28 -3.70 6.31
C GLY A 267 -7.96 -3.13 6.81
N LEU A 268 -7.40 -3.84 7.78
CA LEU A 268 -6.03 -3.66 8.27
C LEU A 268 -5.24 -4.94 8.05
N ASN A 269 -3.93 -4.83 7.87
CA ASN A 269 -3.01 -5.95 7.73
C ASN A 269 -1.97 -5.97 8.86
N ALA A 270 -1.67 -7.18 9.35
CA ALA A 270 -0.64 -7.41 10.34
C ALA A 270 0.74 -7.67 9.69
N GLY A 271 1.75 -6.86 10.02
CA GLY A 271 3.13 -7.04 9.59
C GLY A 271 4.05 -7.55 10.70
N ARG A 272 5.16 -8.21 10.33
CA ARG A 272 6.21 -8.61 11.29
C ARG A 272 7.44 -7.73 11.19
N TRP A 273 8.11 -7.74 10.04
CA TRP A 273 9.45 -7.13 9.90
C TRP A 273 9.43 -5.60 10.03
N ASP A 274 8.55 -4.92 9.30
CA ASP A 274 8.40 -3.46 9.43
C ASP A 274 7.92 -3.05 10.82
N TYR A 275 7.03 -3.84 11.44
CA TYR A 275 6.52 -3.55 12.78
C TYR A 275 7.64 -3.60 13.83
N ILE A 276 8.45 -4.67 13.85
CA ILE A 276 9.58 -4.75 14.79
C ILE A 276 10.67 -3.74 14.45
N PHE A 277 10.89 -3.45 13.16
CA PHE A 277 11.79 -2.36 12.75
C PHE A 277 11.31 -1.03 13.29
N SER A 278 10.00 -0.75 13.22
CA SER A 278 9.41 0.47 13.76
C SER A 278 9.54 0.54 15.28
N VAL A 279 9.36 -0.57 16.01
CA VAL A 279 9.62 -0.62 17.46
C VAL A 279 11.08 -0.23 17.77
N ILE A 280 12.04 -0.84 17.08
CA ILE A 280 13.47 -0.53 17.26
C ILE A 280 13.76 0.93 16.90
N LYS A 281 13.22 1.42 15.77
CA LYS A 281 13.41 2.80 15.31
C LYS A 281 12.88 3.82 16.33
N LYS A 282 11.69 3.58 16.89
CA LYS A 282 11.00 4.53 17.77
C LYS A 282 11.50 4.47 19.22
N MET A 283 11.91 3.29 19.70
CA MET A 283 12.15 3.03 21.12
C MET A 283 13.54 2.46 21.43
N GLY A 284 14.36 2.13 20.42
CA GLY A 284 15.62 1.39 20.59
C GLY A 284 16.74 2.15 21.29
N GLN A 285 16.60 3.47 21.53
CA GLN A 285 17.53 4.23 22.37
C GLN A 285 17.33 3.97 23.87
N ARG A 286 16.24 3.27 24.23
CA ARG A 286 15.93 2.93 25.62
C ARG A 286 16.52 1.58 25.97
N PRO A 287 17.38 1.49 27.02
CA PRO A 287 18.01 0.23 27.40
C PRO A 287 17.01 -0.91 27.67
N GLU A 288 15.82 -0.58 28.18
CA GLU A 288 14.75 -1.55 28.47
C GLU A 288 13.98 -2.03 27.23
N MET A 289 14.17 -1.41 26.06
CA MET A 289 13.46 -1.73 24.81
C MET A 289 14.33 -2.47 23.79
N ILE A 290 15.51 -2.97 24.21
CA ILE A 290 16.39 -3.77 23.35
C ILE A 290 15.73 -5.13 23.09
N LEU A 291 15.50 -5.44 21.81
CA LEU A 291 14.93 -6.71 21.38
C LEU A 291 16.01 -7.78 21.19
N PRO A 292 15.69 -9.07 21.40
CA PRO A 292 16.58 -10.17 21.06
C PRO A 292 16.71 -10.32 19.53
N ASP A 293 17.46 -11.33 19.09
CA ASP A 293 17.57 -11.70 17.68
C ASP A 293 16.21 -11.71 16.99
N ARG A 294 16.11 -10.99 15.87
CA ARG A 294 14.86 -10.79 15.14
C ARG A 294 14.14 -12.09 14.76
N SER A 295 14.88 -13.19 14.61
CA SER A 295 14.34 -14.54 14.35
C SER A 295 13.51 -15.07 15.53
N GLN A 296 13.89 -14.74 16.77
CA GLN A 296 13.21 -15.11 18.01
C GLN A 296 11.97 -14.26 18.29
N VAL A 297 11.90 -13.04 17.73
CA VAL A 297 10.74 -12.15 17.81
C VAL A 297 9.65 -12.62 16.84
N THR A 298 9.04 -13.78 17.12
CA THR A 298 7.96 -14.38 16.32
C THR A 298 6.61 -13.71 16.59
N MET A 299 5.58 -14.00 15.79
CA MET A 299 4.22 -13.51 16.09
C MET A 299 3.64 -14.08 17.40
N GLY A 300 4.26 -15.12 17.98
CA GLY A 300 3.81 -15.75 19.22
C GLY A 300 4.28 -15.05 20.50
N VAL A 301 5.27 -14.14 20.44
CA VAL A 301 5.76 -13.44 21.64
C VAL A 301 4.70 -12.46 22.17
N PRO A 302 4.67 -12.12 23.47
CA PRO A 302 3.53 -11.45 24.09
C PRO A 302 3.07 -10.15 23.42
N PHE A 303 3.99 -9.23 23.11
CA PHE A 303 3.61 -7.95 22.51
C PHE A 303 3.14 -8.08 21.05
N MET A 304 3.74 -8.98 20.27
CA MET A 304 3.29 -9.27 18.89
C MET A 304 1.91 -9.93 18.88
N ARG A 305 1.65 -10.84 19.84
CA ARG A 305 0.33 -11.44 20.03
C ARG A 305 -0.71 -10.39 20.43
N ALA A 306 -0.36 -9.48 21.36
CA ALA A 306 -1.25 -8.39 21.77
C ALA A 306 -1.62 -7.49 20.60
N TYR A 307 -0.62 -7.11 19.79
CA TYR A 307 -0.79 -6.36 18.54
C TYR A 307 -1.75 -7.06 17.57
N ALA A 308 -1.52 -8.34 17.25
CA ALA A 308 -2.37 -9.08 16.32
C ALA A 308 -3.81 -9.23 16.83
N GLN A 309 -3.99 -9.50 18.14
CA GLN A 309 -5.31 -9.61 18.74
C GLN A 309 -6.05 -8.27 18.80
N LEU A 310 -5.33 -7.17 19.05
CA LEU A 310 -5.91 -5.82 18.99
C LEU A 310 -6.40 -5.52 17.57
N LEU A 311 -5.58 -5.79 16.56
CA LEU A 311 -5.95 -5.59 15.16
C LEU A 311 -7.23 -6.36 14.79
N VAL A 312 -7.30 -7.65 15.13
CA VAL A 312 -8.50 -8.47 14.87
C VAL A 312 -9.73 -7.90 15.56
N ARG A 313 -9.63 -7.54 16.85
CA ARG A 313 -10.76 -6.96 17.60
C ARG A 313 -11.23 -5.65 17.00
N THR A 314 -10.31 -4.75 16.66
CA THR A 314 -10.63 -3.45 16.09
C THR A 314 -11.28 -3.61 14.72
N CYS A 315 -10.68 -4.39 13.81
CA CYS A 315 -11.25 -4.63 12.48
C CYS A 315 -12.66 -5.21 12.55
N HIS A 316 -12.85 -6.30 13.30
CA HIS A 316 -14.16 -6.97 13.35
C HIS A 316 -15.23 -6.12 14.02
N ARG A 317 -14.87 -5.30 15.03
CA ARG A 317 -15.79 -4.31 15.62
C ARG A 317 -16.29 -3.32 14.58
N ARG A 318 -15.45 -2.96 13.60
CA ARG A 318 -15.78 -1.97 12.55
C ARG A 318 -16.24 -2.60 11.24
N ALA A 319 -16.50 -3.91 11.20
CA ALA A 319 -16.84 -4.66 9.99
C ALA A 319 -15.78 -4.55 8.85
N ALA A 320 -14.51 -4.44 9.21
CA ALA A 320 -13.38 -4.42 8.30
C ALA A 320 -12.63 -5.76 8.32
N HIS A 321 -11.93 -6.13 7.25
CA HIS A 321 -11.08 -7.33 7.26
C HIS A 321 -9.85 -7.15 8.17
N ALA A 322 -9.46 -8.22 8.85
CA ALA A 322 -8.19 -8.35 9.54
C ALA A 322 -7.30 -9.35 8.78
N ILE A 323 -6.36 -8.84 7.98
CA ILE A 323 -5.47 -9.67 7.16
C ILE A 323 -4.24 -10.06 7.98
N GLY A 324 -3.88 -11.35 7.94
CA GLY A 324 -2.71 -11.89 8.62
C GLY A 324 -1.37 -11.51 7.96
N GLY A 325 -0.28 -12.00 8.55
CA GLY A 325 1.08 -11.75 8.06
C GLY A 325 1.52 -12.66 6.91
N MET A 326 2.76 -12.43 6.47
CA MET A 326 3.37 -13.10 5.33
C MET A 326 3.99 -14.47 5.68
N SER A 327 3.81 -15.45 4.78
CA SER A 327 4.69 -16.62 4.65
C SER A 327 5.51 -16.50 3.36
N ALA A 328 6.80 -16.18 3.49
CA ALA A 328 7.69 -15.86 2.37
C ALA A 328 8.51 -17.06 1.87
N PHE A 329 8.12 -18.28 2.22
CA PHE A 329 8.87 -19.48 1.83
C PHE A 329 8.69 -19.77 0.33
N ILE A 330 9.81 -20.03 -0.37
CA ILE A 330 9.81 -20.43 -1.78
C ILE A 330 10.00 -21.95 -1.84
N PRO A 331 8.99 -22.72 -2.30
CA PRO A 331 9.12 -24.16 -2.49
C PRO A 331 10.28 -24.54 -3.40
N ASN A 332 11.10 -25.50 -2.96
CA ASN A 332 12.24 -25.99 -3.72
C ASN A 332 11.96 -27.42 -4.20
N ARG A 333 11.68 -27.56 -5.50
CA ARG A 333 11.42 -28.88 -6.13
C ARG A 333 12.62 -29.83 -6.09
N ARG A 334 13.84 -29.30 -5.97
CA ARG A 334 15.06 -30.11 -5.87
C ARG A 334 15.31 -30.60 -4.44
N GLU A 335 14.64 -29.99 -3.46
CA GLU A 335 14.74 -30.32 -2.03
C GLU A 335 13.33 -30.50 -1.44
N PRO A 336 12.64 -31.59 -1.79
CA PRO A 336 11.24 -31.81 -1.40
C PRO A 336 11.04 -31.85 0.12
N GLU A 337 12.00 -32.40 0.87
CA GLU A 337 11.94 -32.45 2.34
C GLU A 337 11.98 -31.06 2.99
N VAL A 338 12.75 -30.11 2.42
CA VAL A 338 12.78 -28.70 2.89
C VAL A 338 11.41 -28.05 2.65
N THR A 339 10.80 -28.35 1.52
CA THR A 339 9.46 -27.87 1.17
C THR A 339 8.40 -28.44 2.12
N GLU A 340 8.42 -29.75 2.39
CA GLU A 340 7.47 -30.40 3.30
C GLU A 340 7.57 -29.82 4.73
N ASN A 341 8.79 -29.68 5.25
CA ASN A 341 9.04 -29.08 6.57
C ASN A 341 8.58 -27.62 6.66
N ALA A 342 8.67 -26.87 5.57
CA ALA A 342 8.19 -25.50 5.53
C ALA A 342 6.66 -25.46 5.47
N LEU A 343 6.02 -26.30 4.65
CA LEU A 343 4.56 -26.39 4.54
C LEU A 343 3.89 -26.75 5.88
N ALA A 344 4.52 -27.58 6.72
CA ALA A 344 4.02 -27.88 8.06
C ALA A 344 4.04 -26.67 9.03
N LYS A 345 4.75 -25.59 8.69
CA LYS A 345 4.86 -24.35 9.48
C LYS A 345 4.03 -23.18 8.92
N VAL A 346 3.50 -23.32 7.71
CA VAL A 346 2.56 -22.38 7.08
C VAL A 346 1.16 -22.70 7.57
#